data_AF-A0A5N7C868-F1
#
_entry.id   AF-A0A5N7C868-F1
#
_cell.length_a   1.000
_cell.length_b   1.000
_cell.length_c   1.000
_cell.angle_alpha   90.00
_cell.angle_beta   90.00
_cell.angle_gamma   90.00
#
_symmetry.space_group_name_H-M   'P 1'
#
loop_
_entity.id
_entity.type
_entity.pdbx_description
1 polymer ?
#
loop_
_entity_poly.entity_id
_entity_poly.type
_entity_poly.pdbx_seq_one_letter_code
_entity_poly.pdbx_strand_id
1 'polypeptide(L)'
;MIITYPTSSVNVDIGMYWHISWQDASDDPKVVDFWLTHERRQPEYKPVLLAENVNAHEQQTIVVKGDDSSTIKTDSDYRVWAMKQGEKPMQNGTHPVAKSDDFSVTNKSTPRN
;
A
#
# COMPACT_ATOMS: atom_id res chain seq x y z
N MET A 1 13.40 -5.98 4.08
CA MET A 1 12.44 -5.89 2.97
C MET A 1 12.54 -4.52 2.33
N ILE A 2 12.55 -4.46 0.99
CA ILE A 2 12.55 -3.22 0.20
C ILE A 2 11.37 -3.27 -0.76
N ILE A 3 10.41 -2.34 -0.65
CA ILE A 3 9.30 -2.24 -1.60
C ILE A 3 9.83 -1.57 -2.87
N THR A 4 9.75 -2.26 -4.00
CA THR A 4 10.30 -1.82 -5.29
C THR A 4 9.22 -1.30 -6.25
N TYR A 5 7.95 -1.59 -5.97
CA TYR A 5 6.81 -1.00 -6.68
C TYR A 5 5.63 -0.87 -5.71
N PRO A 6 4.88 0.26 -5.74
CA PRO A 6 5.00 1.40 -6.64
C PRO A 6 6.23 2.29 -6.36
N THR A 7 6.71 2.99 -7.39
CA THR A 7 7.83 3.95 -7.33
C THR A 7 7.32 5.39 -7.46
N SER A 8 8.18 6.37 -7.20
CA SER A 8 7.79 7.78 -7.18
C SER A 8 7.32 8.40 -8.50
N SER A 9 7.66 7.78 -9.62
CA SER A 9 7.20 8.21 -10.95
C SER A 9 5.85 7.60 -11.36
N VAL A 10 5.30 6.70 -10.55
CA VAL A 10 4.09 5.95 -10.89
C VAL A 10 2.83 6.72 -10.43
N ASN A 11 1.83 6.68 -11.29
CA ASN A 11 0.45 7.02 -10.94
C ASN A 11 -0.39 5.74 -10.98
N VAL A 12 -0.82 5.27 -9.81
CA VAL A 12 -1.62 4.06 -9.65
C VAL A 12 -3.09 4.40 -9.79
N ASP A 13 -3.78 3.74 -10.71
CA ASP A 13 -5.25 3.76 -10.78
C ASP A 13 -5.81 2.71 -9.84
N ILE A 14 -6.26 3.14 -8.67
CA ILE A 14 -6.72 2.24 -7.61
C ILE A 14 -8.07 1.58 -7.90
N GLY A 15 -8.84 2.05 -8.88
CA GLY A 15 -10.05 1.37 -9.34
C GLY A 15 -9.75 0.11 -10.16
N MET A 16 -8.52 -0.02 -10.66
CA MET A 16 -8.07 -1.15 -11.47
C MET A 16 -7.22 -2.13 -10.65
N TYR A 17 -7.06 -3.35 -11.16
CA TYR A 17 -6.06 -4.27 -10.60
C TYR A 17 -4.67 -3.69 -10.79
N TRP A 18 -3.88 -3.72 -9.72
CA TRP A 18 -2.49 -3.28 -9.71
C TRP A 18 -1.66 -4.25 -8.86
N HIS A 19 -0.39 -3.97 -8.64
CA HIS A 19 0.49 -4.87 -7.90
C HIS A 19 1.38 -4.12 -6.92
N ILE A 20 1.89 -4.85 -5.93
CA ILE A 20 2.93 -4.40 -5.01
C ILE A 20 4.08 -5.38 -5.16
N SER A 21 5.31 -4.89 -5.31
CA SER A 21 6.51 -5.71 -5.45
C SER A 21 7.57 -5.34 -4.42
N TRP A 22 8.37 -6.31 -3.99
CA TRP A 22 9.45 -6.11 -3.04
C TRP A 22 10.61 -7.08 -3.27
N GLN A 23 11.75 -6.74 -2.67
CA GLN A 23 12.97 -7.55 -2.63
C GLN A 23 13.51 -7.64 -1.19
N ASP A 24 14.48 -8.52 -0.98
CA ASP A 24 15.25 -8.66 0.26
C ASP A 24 14.38 -8.69 1.52
N ALA A 25 13.38 -9.58 1.55
CA ALA A 25 12.59 -9.80 2.76
C ALA A 25 13.53 -10.16 3.93
N SER A 26 13.46 -9.38 5.02
CA SER A 26 14.26 -9.65 6.22
C SER A 26 13.71 -10.90 6.90
N ASP A 27 14.53 -11.64 7.64
CA ASP A 27 14.11 -12.89 8.31
C ASP A 27 12.89 -12.75 9.25
N ASP A 28 12.63 -11.54 9.75
CA ASP A 28 11.43 -11.20 10.55
C ASP A 28 10.88 -9.82 10.13
N PRO A 29 9.54 -9.64 10.06
CA PRO A 29 8.49 -10.66 10.06
C PRO A 29 8.34 -11.38 8.72
N LYS A 30 8.15 -12.71 8.80
CA LYS A 30 7.87 -13.55 7.63
C LYS A 30 6.55 -13.16 6.94
N VAL A 31 5.57 -12.73 7.73
CA VAL A 31 4.22 -12.38 7.29
C VAL A 31 3.94 -10.92 7.58
N VAL A 32 3.44 -10.20 6.58
CA VAL A 32 3.12 -8.78 6.64
C VAL A 32 1.72 -8.49 6.11
N ASP A 33 1.17 -7.36 6.56
CA ASP A 33 -0.03 -6.75 5.97
C ASP A 33 0.39 -5.50 5.18
N PHE A 34 -0.16 -5.30 3.99
CA PHE A 34 0.11 -4.14 3.16
C PHE A 34 -1.00 -3.10 3.28
N TRP A 35 -0.60 -1.86 3.50
CA TRP A 35 -1.50 -0.73 3.68
C TRP A 35 -1.17 0.40 2.71
N LEU A 36 -2.21 1.03 2.15
CA LEU A 36 -2.10 2.33 1.51
C LEU A 36 -2.20 3.40 2.60
N THR A 37 -1.25 4.32 2.62
CA THR A 37 -1.13 5.35 3.65
C THR A 37 -0.84 6.70 3.03
N HIS A 38 -1.23 7.78 3.72
CA HIS A 38 -0.86 9.15 3.36
C HIS A 38 -0.41 9.87 4.63
N GLU A 39 0.90 9.96 4.86
CA GLU A 39 1.45 10.44 6.15
C GLU A 39 1.12 11.92 6.42
N ARG A 40 1.12 12.76 5.37
CA ARG A 40 0.98 14.23 5.49
C ARG A 40 -0.45 14.74 5.65
N ARG A 41 -1.48 13.92 5.39
CA ARG A 41 -2.90 14.32 5.36
C ARG A 41 -3.74 13.60 6.41
N GLN A 42 -3.12 13.16 7.51
CA GLN A 42 -3.86 12.61 8.64
C GLN A 42 -4.58 13.71 9.44
N PRO A 43 -5.80 13.47 9.96
CA PRO A 43 -6.59 12.23 9.90
C PRO A 43 -7.56 12.14 8.69
N GLU A 44 -7.50 13.10 7.77
CA GLU A 44 -8.42 13.18 6.63
C GLU A 44 -8.30 11.97 5.69
N TYR A 45 -7.07 11.48 5.47
CA TYR A 45 -6.77 10.37 4.57
C TYR A 45 -6.50 9.11 5.39
N LYS A 46 -7.55 8.34 5.68
CA LYS A 46 -7.41 7.13 6.51
C LYS A 46 -6.60 6.04 5.79
N PRO A 47 -5.74 5.30 6.50
CA PRO A 47 -5.08 4.13 5.92
C PRO A 47 -6.07 3.08 5.43
N VAL A 48 -5.75 2.43 4.32
CA VAL A 48 -6.57 1.37 3.70
C VAL A 48 -5.77 0.08 3.63
N LEU A 49 -6.34 -1.02 4.12
CA LEU A 49 -5.73 -2.34 4.02
C LEU A 49 -5.83 -2.82 2.56
N LEU A 50 -4.70 -3.12 1.94
CA LEU A 50 -4.61 -3.57 0.55
C LEU A 50 -4.54 -5.09 0.44
N ALA A 51 -3.77 -5.71 1.34
CA ALA A 51 -3.63 -7.15 1.43
C ALA A 51 -3.22 -7.55 2.85
N GLU A 52 -3.72 -8.68 3.32
CA GLU A 52 -3.41 -9.23 4.64
C GLU A 52 -2.70 -10.58 4.53
N ASN A 53 -1.96 -10.95 5.59
CA ASN A 53 -1.34 -12.26 5.74
C ASN A 53 -0.41 -12.65 4.57
N VAL A 54 0.37 -11.69 4.08
CA VAL A 54 1.28 -11.90 2.95
C VAL A 54 2.61 -12.43 3.46
N ASN A 55 2.97 -13.64 3.03
CA ASN A 55 4.29 -14.22 3.31
C ASN A 55 5.35 -13.58 2.41
N ALA A 56 6.13 -12.64 2.96
CA ALA A 56 7.09 -11.84 2.21
C ALA A 56 8.29 -12.65 1.65
N HIS A 57 8.47 -13.90 2.10
CA HIS A 57 9.58 -14.77 1.67
C HIS A 57 9.20 -15.74 0.56
N GLU A 58 7.92 -16.11 0.46
CA GLU A 58 7.45 -17.08 -0.54
C GLU A 58 7.06 -16.41 -1.86
N GLN A 59 6.77 -15.11 -1.81
CA GLN A 59 6.44 -14.31 -2.98
C GLN A 59 7.13 -12.95 -2.90
N GLN A 60 7.36 -12.33 -4.06
CA GLN A 60 7.99 -11.02 -4.20
C GLN A 60 7.04 -9.97 -4.80
N THR A 61 5.86 -10.41 -5.21
CA THR A 61 4.82 -9.56 -5.80
C THR A 61 3.45 -10.10 -5.42
N ILE A 62 2.50 -9.20 -5.19
CA ILE A 62 1.07 -9.52 -5.09
C ILE A 62 0.26 -8.66 -6.05
N VAL A 63 -0.89 -9.17 -6.46
CA VAL A 63 -1.91 -8.40 -7.14
C VAL A 63 -2.87 -7.82 -6.10
N VAL A 64 -3.03 -6.50 -6.12
CA VAL A 64 -4.03 -5.78 -5.33
C VAL A 64 -5.28 -5.62 -6.19
N LYS A 65 -6.41 -6.05 -5.65
CA LYS A 65 -7.70 -5.86 -6.32
C LYS A 65 -8.05 -4.37 -6.31
N GLY A 66 -8.57 -3.88 -7.44
CA GLY A 66 -9.08 -2.53 -7.53
C GLY A 66 -10.19 -2.26 -6.51
N ASP A 67 -10.18 -1.07 -5.94
CA ASP A 67 -11.21 -0.55 -5.04
C ASP A 67 -11.89 0.66 -5.70
N ASP A 68 -13.08 0.41 -6.27
CA ASP A 68 -13.93 1.46 -6.83
C ASP A 68 -14.66 2.30 -5.75
N SER A 69 -14.32 2.13 -4.47
CA SER A 69 -14.89 2.95 -3.41
C SER A 69 -14.43 4.41 -3.53
N SER A 70 -15.34 5.34 -3.27
CA SER A 70 -15.04 6.79 -3.24
C SER A 70 -14.21 7.20 -2.01
N THR A 71 -13.63 6.24 -1.28
CA THR A 71 -12.97 6.49 0.00
C THR A 71 -11.50 6.90 -0.17
N ILE A 72 -10.86 6.42 -1.24
CA ILE A 72 -9.49 6.81 -1.60
C ILE A 72 -9.56 8.00 -2.55
N LYS A 73 -9.02 9.14 -2.10
CA LYS A 73 -8.99 10.38 -2.86
C LYS A 73 -7.83 10.37 -3.85
N THR A 74 -8.05 10.92 -5.04
CA THR A 74 -6.97 11.18 -6.00
C THR A 74 -6.03 12.24 -5.42
N ASP A 75 -4.77 11.89 -5.19
CA ASP A 75 -3.74 12.76 -4.62
C ASP A 75 -2.33 12.16 -4.84
N SER A 76 -1.29 12.93 -4.53
CA SER A 76 0.10 12.48 -4.44
C SER A 76 0.49 12.12 -3.01
N ASP A 77 1.76 11.79 -2.75
CA ASP A 77 2.31 11.50 -1.41
C ASP A 77 1.69 10.28 -0.69
N TYR A 78 1.10 9.37 -1.46
CA TYR A 78 0.71 8.07 -0.94
C TYR A 78 1.93 7.15 -0.82
N ARG A 79 1.90 6.25 0.17
CA ARG A 79 2.89 5.19 0.33
C ARG A 79 2.23 3.86 0.61
N VAL A 80 2.85 2.80 0.11
CA VAL A 80 2.57 1.44 0.57
C VAL A 80 3.43 1.19 1.78
N TRP A 81 2.80 0.80 2.89
CA TRP A 81 3.47 0.35 4.10
C TRP A 81 3.27 -1.16 4.23
N ALA A 82 4.36 -1.89 4.48
CA ALA A 82 4.32 -3.25 4.98
C ALA A 82 4.38 -3.20 6.50
N MET A 83 3.34 -3.68 7.17
CA MET A 83 3.21 -3.74 8.61
C MET A 83 3.38 -5.18 9.09
N LYS A 84 3.86 -5.35 10.33
CA LYS A 84 3.75 -6.64 11.00
C LYS A 84 2.27 -7.03 11.08
N GLN A 85 1.98 -8.31 10.87
CA GLN A 85 0.60 -8.80 10.86
C GLN A 85 -0.20 -8.34 12.10
N GLY A 86 -1.38 -7.76 11.86
CA GLY A 86 -2.27 -7.26 12.90
C GLY A 86 -1.95 -5.86 13.44
N GLU A 87 -0.79 -5.29 13.09
CA GLU A 87 -0.47 -3.89 13.38
C GLU A 87 -1.10 -2.97 12.33
N LYS A 88 -1.55 -1.80 12.78
CA LYS A 88 -2.17 -0.79 11.90
C LYS A 88 -1.26 0.42 11.79
N PRO A 89 -1.12 1.01 10.59
CA PRO A 89 -0.38 2.25 10.41
C PRO A 89 -1.03 3.39 11.21
N MET A 90 -0.20 4.39 11.56
CA MET A 90 -0.64 5.62 12.23
C MET A 90 -1.29 5.41 13.61
N GLN A 91 -1.04 4.28 14.26
CA GLN A 91 -1.34 4.09 15.69
C GLN A 91 -0.08 4.42 16.52
N ASN A 92 -0.27 4.78 17.80
CA ASN A 92 0.84 5.18 18.66
C ASN A 92 1.91 4.09 18.74
N GLY A 93 3.13 4.42 18.32
CA GLY A 93 4.30 3.54 18.39
C GLY A 93 4.42 2.50 17.27
N THR A 94 3.50 2.46 16.30
CA THR A 94 3.60 1.53 15.16
C THR A 94 4.54 2.08 14.09
N HIS A 95 5.47 1.25 13.63
CA HIS A 95 6.39 1.57 12.54
C HIS A 95 6.31 0.50 11.45
N PRO A 96 6.35 0.89 10.17
CA PRO A 96 6.35 -0.09 9.10
C PRO A 96 7.65 -0.89 9.09
N VAL A 97 7.54 -2.17 8.75
CA VAL A 97 8.68 -3.04 8.43
C VAL A 97 9.41 -2.51 7.20
N ALA A 98 8.64 -2.06 6.22
CA ALA A 98 9.13 -1.40 5.02
C ALA A 98 8.08 -0.42 4.49
N LYS A 99 8.53 0.63 3.79
CA LYS A 99 7.64 1.53 3.08
C LYS A 99 8.17 1.85 1.69
N SER A 100 7.27 2.07 0.73
CA SER A 100 7.62 2.55 -0.59
C SER A 100 8.05 4.02 -0.56
N ASP A 101 8.54 4.49 -1.71
CA ASP A 101 8.56 5.91 -2.02
C ASP A 101 7.13 6.47 -2.11
N ASP A 102 7.03 7.81 -2.04
CA ASP A 102 5.81 8.55 -2.30
C ASP A 102 5.40 8.37 -3.76
N PHE A 103 4.15 8.02 -4.05
CA PHE A 103 3.61 7.90 -5.40
C PHE A 103 2.23 8.56 -5.51
N SER A 104 1.74 8.71 -6.74
CA SER A 104 0.43 9.30 -7.00
C SER A 104 -0.65 8.24 -7.15
N VAL A 105 -1.84 8.54 -6.66
CA VAL A 105 -3.03 7.70 -6.81
C VAL A 105 -4.08 8.46 -7.61
N THR A 106 -4.71 7.78 -8.55
CA THR A 106 -5.94 8.20 -9.20
C THR A 106 -7.04 7.20 -8.95
N ASN A 107 -8.28 7.67 -8.91
CA ASN A 107 -9.47 6.85 -8.90
C ASN A 107 -10.25 7.20 -10.16
N LYS A 108 -9.88 6.59 -11.29
CA LYS A 108 -10.68 6.73 -12.51
C LYS A 108 -11.76 5.67 -12.42
N SER A 109 -12.85 6.00 -11.72
CA SER A 109 -14.07 5.23 -11.86
C SER A 109 -14.33 5.06 -13.35
N THR A 110 -14.31 3.83 -13.86
CA THR A 110 -14.63 3.55 -15.26
C THR A 110 -15.92 4.31 -15.59
N PRO A 111 -16.00 5.08 -16.69
CA PRO A 111 -17.25 5.76 -17.04
C PRO A 111 -18.36 4.70 -17.04
N ARG A 112 -19.37 4.88 -16.19
CA ARG A 112 -20.58 4.05 -16.26
C ARG A 112 -21.22 4.37 -17.62
N ASN A 113 -21.06 3.47 -18.58
CA ASN A 113 -21.83 3.47 -19.83
C ASN A 113 -23.33 3.36 -19.52
#